data_AF-A0A2I0SL74-F1
#
_entry.id   AF-A0A2I0SL74-F1
#
_cell.length_a   1.000
_cell.length_b   1.000
_cell.length_c   1.000
_cell.angle_alpha   90.00
_cell.angle_beta   90.00
_cell.angle_gamma   90.00
#
_symmetry.space_group_name_H-M   'P 1'
#
loop_
_entity.id
_entity.type
_entity.pdbx_description
1 polymer ?
#
loop_
_entity_poly.entity_id
_entity_poly.type
_entity_poly.pdbx_seq_one_letter_code
_entity_poly.pdbx_strand_id
1 'polypeptide(L)'
;MNPRADGVPAVSAHSSRVRRFTRAEHWVHRVTAALMGVCVATAACLYIPQFAELVGRRELVVRVHELAGVALPLPVLAGLASRAFRRDLGFLNRFGPHDRVWLKAALRRDKDHASRPAGKFNAGQKIYAAWIAGATLVMLGTGLLMWFTHLAPLTWRTSATFVHDWLALTVGIVLGGHIGMALGDPEARRGLRTGSVSRQWADREHPLWRP
;
A
#
# COMPACT_ATOMS: atom_id res chain seq x y z
N MET A 1 -36.84 -36.34 38.87
CA MET A 1 -36.57 -36.38 37.42
C MET A 1 -36.50 -34.94 36.92
N ASN A 2 -35.30 -34.41 36.70
CA ASN A 2 -35.09 -33.09 36.11
C ASN A 2 -34.98 -33.25 34.58
N PRO A 3 -35.74 -32.50 33.76
CA PRO A 3 -35.56 -32.56 32.32
C PRO A 3 -34.20 -31.95 31.97
N ARG A 4 -33.44 -32.69 31.16
CA ARG A 4 -32.15 -32.29 30.62
C ARG A 4 -32.39 -31.06 29.73
N ALA A 5 -31.68 -29.97 30.00
CA ALA A 5 -31.57 -28.87 29.06
C ALA A 5 -30.82 -29.41 27.84
N ASP A 6 -31.54 -29.60 26.74
CA ASP A 6 -30.96 -29.91 25.46
C ASP A 6 -30.05 -28.74 25.07
N GLY A 7 -28.74 -28.97 25.20
CA GLY A 7 -27.73 -28.07 24.71
C GLY A 7 -27.93 -27.91 23.21
N VAL A 8 -28.48 -26.76 22.81
CA VAL A 8 -28.34 -26.26 21.45
C VAL A 8 -26.85 -26.36 21.14
N PRO A 9 -26.41 -27.17 20.16
CA PRO A 9 -25.01 -27.18 19.79
C PRO A 9 -24.67 -25.76 19.41
N ALA A 10 -23.78 -25.14 20.18
CA ALA A 10 -23.22 -23.84 19.85
C ALA A 10 -22.78 -23.97 18.39
N VAL A 11 -23.52 -23.32 17.49
CA VAL A 11 -23.11 -23.16 16.10
C VAL A 11 -21.81 -22.43 16.23
N SER A 12 -20.73 -23.21 16.21
CA SER A 12 -19.38 -22.74 16.32
C SER A 12 -19.30 -21.53 15.40
N ALA A 13 -19.04 -20.37 16.00
CA ALA A 13 -18.88 -19.09 15.34
C ALA A 13 -17.62 -19.15 14.46
N HIS A 14 -17.63 -20.04 13.47
CA HIS A 14 -16.82 -19.98 12.28
C HIS A 14 -17.24 -18.69 11.60
N SER A 15 -16.60 -17.61 12.06
CA SER A 15 -16.75 -16.24 11.61
C SER A 15 -17.09 -16.24 10.13
N SER A 16 -18.31 -15.86 9.76
CA SER A 16 -18.67 -15.77 8.34
C SER A 16 -17.60 -14.90 7.66
N ARG A 17 -16.84 -15.50 6.75
CA ARG A 17 -15.74 -14.82 6.08
C ARG A 17 -16.30 -14.07 4.89
N VAL A 18 -15.77 -12.88 4.67
CA VAL A 18 -16.15 -12.01 3.56
C VAL A 18 -14.96 -11.88 2.64
N ARG A 19 -15.17 -12.07 1.33
CA ARG A 19 -14.12 -11.85 0.33
C ARG A 19 -13.87 -10.36 0.18
N ARG A 20 -12.69 -9.91 0.60
CA ARG A 20 -12.23 -8.52 0.50
C ARG A 20 -11.45 -8.28 -0.78
N PHE A 21 -10.58 -9.23 -1.15
CA PHE A 21 -9.69 -9.13 -2.31
C PHE A 21 -9.76 -10.38 -3.17
N THR A 22 -9.64 -10.15 -4.47
CA THR A 22 -9.47 -11.15 -5.53
C THR A 22 -7.99 -11.43 -5.76
N ARG A 23 -7.70 -12.50 -6.51
CA ARG A 23 -6.32 -12.86 -6.89
C ARG A 23 -5.61 -11.72 -7.65
N ALA A 24 -6.34 -10.96 -8.46
CA ALA A 24 -5.78 -9.85 -9.21
C ALA A 24 -5.25 -8.76 -8.26
N GLU A 25 -6.08 -8.26 -7.33
CA GLU A 25 -5.67 -7.23 -6.37
C GLU A 25 -4.49 -7.71 -5.51
N HIS A 26 -4.46 -8.98 -5.12
CA HIS A 26 -3.33 -9.56 -4.40
C HIS A 26 -2.02 -9.52 -5.18
N TRP A 27 -2.04 -9.99 -6.44
CA TRP A 27 -0.83 -10.03 -7.25
C TRP A 27 -0.35 -8.63 -7.58
N VAL A 28 -1.26 -7.71 -7.90
CA VAL A 28 -0.90 -6.30 -8.11
C VAL A 28 -0.20 -5.75 -6.87
N HIS A 29 -0.80 -5.90 -5.69
CA HIS A 29 -0.20 -5.42 -4.46
C HIS A 29 1.16 -6.08 -4.18
N ARG A 30 1.27 -7.40 -4.30
CA ARG A 30 2.51 -8.14 -3.97
C ARG A 30 3.66 -7.77 -4.91
N VAL A 31 3.40 -7.70 -6.21
CA VAL A 31 4.42 -7.34 -7.19
C VAL A 31 4.82 -5.88 -7.02
N THR A 32 3.87 -4.96 -6.84
CA THR A 32 4.19 -3.55 -6.53
C THR A 32 5.00 -3.42 -5.24
N ALA A 33 4.63 -4.14 -4.17
CA ALA A 33 5.35 -4.10 -2.91
C ALA A 33 6.77 -4.67 -3.02
N ALA A 34 6.96 -5.75 -3.79
CA ALA A 34 8.27 -6.32 -4.06
C ALA A 34 9.16 -5.35 -4.84
N LEU A 35 8.65 -4.78 -5.95
CA LEU A 35 9.38 -3.81 -6.75
C LEU A 35 9.73 -2.55 -5.95
N MET A 36 8.77 -2.00 -5.21
CA MET A 36 9.01 -0.86 -4.31
C MET A 36 10.07 -1.19 -3.26
N GLY A 37 10.00 -2.36 -2.63
CA GLY A 37 10.99 -2.83 -1.67
C GLY A 37 12.38 -2.94 -2.28
N VAL A 38 12.50 -3.44 -3.51
CA VAL A 38 13.76 -3.46 -4.26
C VAL A 38 14.28 -2.04 -4.52
N CYS A 39 13.43 -1.11 -4.99
CA CYS A 39 13.83 0.29 -5.21
C CYS A 39 14.34 0.94 -3.92
N VAL A 40 13.64 0.77 -2.80
CA VAL A 40 14.04 1.34 -1.50
C VAL A 40 15.33 0.71 -0.99
N ALA A 41 15.47 -0.61 -1.06
CA ALA A 41 16.69 -1.30 -0.61
C ALA A 41 17.91 -0.92 -1.44
N THR A 42 17.76 -0.86 -2.77
CA THR A 42 18.84 -0.43 -3.67
C THR A 42 19.17 1.05 -3.48
N ALA A 43 18.18 1.93 -3.30
CA ALA A 43 18.41 3.35 -2.98
C ALA A 43 19.21 3.50 -1.67
N ALA A 44 18.86 2.73 -0.63
CA ALA A 44 19.61 2.73 0.62
C ALA A 44 21.08 2.31 0.42
N CYS A 45 21.34 1.30 -0.41
CA CYS A 45 22.70 0.88 -0.76
C CYS A 45 23.47 1.91 -1.60
N LEU A 46 22.77 2.75 -2.38
CA LEU A 46 23.39 3.80 -3.19
C LEU A 46 23.68 5.08 -2.41
N TYR A 47 22.92 5.34 -1.34
CA TYR A 47 22.97 6.59 -0.59
C TYR A 47 23.71 6.47 0.76
N ILE A 48 23.74 5.28 1.37
CA ILE A 48 24.38 5.03 2.67
C ILE A 48 25.73 4.32 2.44
N PRO A 49 26.88 4.97 2.73
CA PRO A 49 28.21 4.42 2.44
C PRO A 49 28.45 3.02 3.03
N GLN A 50 28.00 2.79 4.26
CA GLN A 50 28.15 1.52 4.97
C GLN A 50 27.46 0.36 4.24
N PHE A 51 26.31 0.62 3.62
CA PHE A 51 25.61 -0.39 2.81
C PHE A 51 26.26 -0.55 1.44
N ALA A 52 26.76 0.53 0.85
CA ALA A 52 27.49 0.48 -0.42
C ALA A 52 28.73 -0.42 -0.34
N GLU A 53 29.51 -0.27 0.74
CA GLU A 53 30.71 -1.06 1.02
C GLU A 53 30.38 -2.55 1.23
N LEU A 54 29.32 -2.84 2.00
CA LEU A 54 28.89 -4.21 2.26
C LEU A 54 28.47 -4.96 0.99
N VAL A 55 27.78 -4.28 0.07
CA VAL A 55 27.32 -4.89 -1.18
C VAL A 55 28.45 -4.97 -2.21
N GLY A 56 29.34 -3.97 -2.28
CA GLY A 56 30.54 -3.98 -3.12
C GLY A 56 30.30 -4.01 -4.64
N ARG A 57 29.03 -3.98 -5.11
CA ARG A 57 28.66 -4.13 -6.53
C ARG A 57 27.76 -3.00 -7.01
N ARG A 58 28.23 -1.75 -6.91
CA ARG A 58 27.44 -0.54 -7.20
C ARG A 58 26.75 -0.58 -8.57
N GLU A 59 27.46 -0.98 -9.63
CA GLU A 59 26.89 -1.03 -10.98
C GLU A 59 25.68 -1.99 -11.07
N LEU A 60 25.77 -3.16 -10.44
CA LEU A 60 24.65 -4.09 -10.38
C LEU A 60 23.47 -3.49 -9.62
N VAL A 61 23.72 -2.83 -8.49
CA VAL A 61 22.68 -2.18 -7.67
C VAL A 61 21.96 -1.09 -8.48
N VAL A 62 22.72 -0.27 -9.22
CA VAL A 62 22.15 0.76 -10.11
C VAL A 62 21.25 0.12 -11.17
N ARG A 63 21.75 -0.90 -11.88
CA ARG A 63 20.95 -1.59 -12.93
C ARG A 63 19.68 -2.21 -12.36
N VAL A 64 19.75 -2.83 -11.17
CA VAL A 64 18.57 -3.41 -10.50
C VAL A 64 17.59 -2.31 -10.09
N HIS A 65 18.08 -1.18 -9.56
CA HIS A 65 17.25 -0.04 -9.19
C HIS A 65 16.50 0.54 -10.41
N GLU A 66 17.22 0.77 -11.50
CA GLU A 66 16.69 1.29 -12.76
C GLU A 66 15.60 0.38 -13.34
N LEU A 67 15.88 -0.93 -13.43
CA LEU A 67 14.92 -1.91 -13.94
C LEU A 67 13.69 -2.04 -13.02
N ALA A 68 13.88 -2.06 -11.71
CA ALA A 68 12.78 -2.11 -10.76
C ALA A 68 11.91 -0.85 -10.80
N GLY A 69 12.54 0.32 -10.93
CA GLY A 69 11.86 1.62 -11.05
C GLY A 69 10.99 1.71 -12.29
N VAL A 70 11.51 1.30 -13.46
CA VAL A 70 10.75 1.26 -14.71
C VAL A 70 9.64 0.20 -14.67
N ALA A 71 9.86 -0.93 -14.01
CA ALA A 71 8.86 -1.98 -13.88
C ALA A 71 7.74 -1.63 -12.88
N LEU A 72 7.95 -0.67 -11.98
CA LEU A 72 7.06 -0.36 -10.86
C LEU A 72 5.59 -0.03 -11.26
N PRO A 73 5.31 0.66 -12.37
CA PRO A 73 3.92 0.89 -12.83
C PRO A 73 3.25 -0.35 -13.45
N LEU A 74 4.03 -1.34 -13.93
CA LEU A 74 3.52 -2.46 -14.70
C LEU A 74 2.43 -3.29 -13.97
N PRO A 75 2.54 -3.59 -12.66
CA PRO A 75 1.48 -4.34 -11.97
C PRO A 75 0.15 -3.59 -11.96
N VAL A 76 0.16 -2.26 -11.78
CA VAL A 76 -1.06 -1.45 -11.82
C VAL A 76 -1.66 -1.47 -13.22
N LEU A 77 -0.84 -1.28 -14.25
CA LEU A 77 -1.28 -1.34 -15.66
C LEU A 77 -1.89 -2.72 -16.00
N ALA A 78 -1.23 -3.81 -15.63
CA ALA A 78 -1.75 -5.16 -15.79
C ALA A 78 -3.04 -5.38 -14.99
N GLY A 79 -3.12 -4.81 -13.78
CA GLY A 79 -4.31 -4.83 -12.93
C GLY A 79 -5.55 -4.23 -13.58
N LEU A 80 -5.40 -3.25 -14.49
CA LEU A 80 -6.53 -2.61 -15.18
C LEU A 80 -7.34 -3.58 -16.07
N ALA A 81 -6.78 -4.74 -16.42
CA ALA A 81 -7.52 -5.82 -17.08
C ALA A 81 -8.57 -6.46 -16.14
N SER A 82 -8.40 -6.38 -14.82
CA SER A 82 -9.32 -6.92 -13.83
C SER A 82 -10.43 -5.94 -13.48
N ARG A 83 -11.69 -6.36 -13.65
CA ARG A 83 -12.87 -5.59 -13.23
C ARG A 83 -12.86 -5.30 -11.73
N ALA A 84 -12.42 -6.25 -10.91
CA ALA A 84 -12.35 -6.08 -9.46
C ALA A 84 -11.35 -4.99 -9.07
N PHE A 85 -10.14 -5.03 -9.65
CA PHE A 85 -9.13 -4.02 -9.41
C PHE A 85 -9.57 -2.63 -9.87
N ARG A 86 -10.19 -2.51 -11.05
CA ARG A 86 -10.76 -1.22 -11.50
C ARG A 86 -11.82 -0.67 -10.55
N ARG A 87 -12.66 -1.53 -9.98
CA ARG A 87 -13.65 -1.13 -8.97
C ARG A 87 -12.96 -0.64 -7.69
N ASP A 88 -11.90 -1.31 -7.26
CA ASP A 88 -11.09 -0.90 -6.11
C ASP A 88 -10.39 0.43 -6.33
N LEU A 89 -9.84 0.68 -7.52
CA LEU A 89 -9.33 2.01 -7.90
C LEU A 89 -10.43 3.08 -7.82
N GLY A 90 -11.66 2.76 -8.24
CA GLY A 90 -12.81 3.64 -8.07
C GLY A 90 -13.09 3.98 -6.60
N PHE A 91 -13.04 2.99 -5.70
CA PHE A 91 -13.19 3.22 -4.26
C PHE A 91 -12.04 4.03 -3.66
N LEU A 92 -10.81 3.84 -4.15
CA LEU A 92 -9.63 4.58 -3.69
C LEU A 92 -9.66 6.05 -4.15
N ASN A 93 -10.11 6.30 -5.38
CA ASN A 93 -10.12 7.64 -5.98
C ASN A 93 -11.36 8.47 -5.60
N ARG A 94 -12.37 7.88 -4.94
CA ARG A 94 -13.59 8.59 -4.56
C ARG A 94 -13.60 8.92 -3.07
N PHE A 95 -13.38 10.20 -2.77
CA PHE A 95 -13.55 10.77 -1.44
C PHE A 95 -15.03 11.17 -1.22
N GLY A 96 -15.55 10.85 -0.04
CA GLY A 96 -16.90 11.22 0.40
C GLY A 96 -16.90 11.95 1.75
N PRO A 97 -18.06 12.42 2.22
CA PRO A 97 -18.16 13.16 3.48
C PRO A 97 -17.63 12.38 4.70
N HIS A 98 -17.82 11.05 4.72
CA HIS A 98 -17.32 10.18 5.79
C HIS A 98 -15.78 10.18 5.88
N ASP A 99 -15.06 10.37 4.78
CA ASP A 99 -13.59 10.43 4.80
C ASP A 99 -13.08 11.65 5.57
N ARG A 100 -13.81 12.77 5.52
CA ARG A 100 -13.47 13.98 6.31
C ARG A 100 -13.68 13.75 7.80
N VAL A 101 -14.74 13.03 8.18
CA VAL A 101 -15.00 12.65 9.58
C VAL A 101 -13.89 11.72 10.07
N TRP A 102 -13.56 10.69 9.28
CA TRP A 102 -12.47 9.77 9.57
C TRP A 102 -11.14 10.51 9.77
N LEU A 103 -10.80 11.43 8.86
CA LEU A 103 -9.55 12.17 8.95
C LEU A 103 -9.49 13.07 10.18
N LYS A 104 -10.58 13.76 10.52
CA LYS A 104 -10.67 14.57 11.75
C LYS A 104 -10.48 13.70 13.00
N ALA A 105 -11.13 12.54 13.07
CA ALA A 105 -10.97 11.61 14.18
C ALA A 105 -9.53 11.08 14.29
N ALA A 106 -8.91 10.73 13.15
CA ALA A 106 -7.51 10.29 13.09
C ALA A 106 -6.54 11.40 13.55
N LEU A 107 -6.74 12.65 13.11
CA LEU A 107 -5.93 13.80 13.53
C LEU A 107 -6.05 14.10 15.03
N ARG A 108 -7.25 13.91 15.60
CA ARG A 108 -7.50 14.01 17.04
C ARG A 108 -7.00 12.81 17.85
N ARG A 109 -6.42 11.80 17.18
CA ARG A 109 -6.00 10.53 17.77
C ARG A 109 -7.14 9.82 18.52
N ASP A 110 -8.38 10.05 18.10
CA ASP A 110 -9.55 9.38 18.66
C ASP A 110 -9.47 7.89 18.30
N LYS A 111 -9.40 7.03 19.32
CA LYS A 111 -9.24 5.58 19.16
C LYS A 111 -10.57 4.85 18.99
N ASP A 112 -11.70 5.53 19.14
CA ASP A 112 -13.00 4.91 18.93
C ASP A 112 -13.22 4.58 17.45
N HIS A 113 -13.53 3.31 17.17
CA HIS A 113 -13.86 2.85 15.82
C HIS A 113 -15.18 3.45 15.33
N ALA A 114 -16.12 3.73 16.24
CA ALA A 114 -17.40 4.36 15.90
C ALA A 114 -17.20 5.78 15.34
N SER A 115 -16.19 6.50 15.83
CA SER A 115 -15.79 7.82 15.33
C SER A 115 -15.09 7.80 13.97
N ARG A 116 -14.80 6.62 13.41
CA ARG A 116 -14.00 6.42 12.19
C ARG A 116 -14.79 5.69 11.11
N PRO A 117 -15.81 6.32 10.51
CA PRO A 117 -16.59 5.69 9.45
C PRO A 117 -15.72 5.43 8.21
N ALA A 118 -15.76 4.20 7.69
CA ALA A 118 -15.00 3.81 6.51
C ALA A 118 -15.81 2.89 5.58
N GLY A 119 -15.72 3.15 4.27
CA GLY A 119 -16.15 2.20 3.24
C GLY A 119 -15.16 1.06 3.08
N LYS A 120 -15.07 0.43 1.90
CA LYS A 120 -14.09 -0.66 1.65
C LYS A 120 -12.65 -0.24 2.01
N PHE A 121 -12.29 1.01 1.70
CA PHE A 121 -11.04 1.63 2.13
C PHE A 121 -11.34 2.85 3.01
N ASN A 122 -10.56 3.04 4.07
CA ASN A 122 -10.64 4.22 4.92
C ASN A 122 -9.89 5.42 4.30
N ALA A 123 -10.11 6.62 4.82
CA ALA A 123 -9.52 7.84 4.24
C ALA A 123 -7.97 7.81 4.25
N GLY A 124 -7.35 7.24 5.29
CA GLY A 124 -5.90 7.07 5.35
C GLY A 124 -5.36 6.16 4.24
N GLN A 125 -6.03 5.05 3.96
CA GLN A 125 -5.70 4.15 2.84
C GLN A 125 -5.86 4.85 1.49
N LYS A 126 -6.88 5.68 1.30
CA LYS A 126 -7.09 6.47 0.07
C LYS A 126 -5.99 7.51 -0.12
N ILE A 127 -5.67 8.28 0.93
CA ILE A 127 -4.59 9.29 0.91
C ILE A 127 -3.26 8.61 0.60
N TYR A 128 -2.95 7.52 1.29
CA TYR A 128 -1.72 6.75 1.04
C TYR A 128 -1.66 6.27 -0.40
N ALA A 129 -2.74 5.66 -0.93
CA ALA A 129 -2.79 5.17 -2.30
C ALA A 129 -2.60 6.28 -3.34
N ALA A 130 -3.26 7.43 -3.17
CA ALA A 130 -3.11 8.56 -4.08
C ALA A 130 -1.69 9.17 -4.00
N TRP A 131 -1.17 9.34 -2.79
CA TRP A 131 0.15 9.91 -2.58
C TRP A 131 1.26 9.00 -3.13
N ILE A 132 1.23 7.70 -2.82
CA ILE A 132 2.27 6.77 -3.29
C ILE A 132 2.23 6.58 -4.82
N ALA A 133 1.03 6.62 -5.42
CA ALA A 133 0.88 6.58 -6.87
C ALA A 133 1.49 7.83 -7.53
N GLY A 134 1.18 9.03 -7.01
CA GLY A 134 1.77 10.28 -7.48
C GLY A 134 3.29 10.31 -7.29
N ALA A 135 3.77 9.93 -6.11
CA ALA A 135 5.18 9.83 -5.81
C ALA A 135 5.90 8.87 -6.77
N THR A 136 5.32 7.71 -7.06
CA THR A 136 5.87 6.74 -8.02
C THR A 136 6.03 7.34 -9.42
N LEU A 137 5.06 8.13 -9.90
CA LEU A 137 5.15 8.78 -11.20
C LEU A 137 6.26 9.84 -11.22
N VAL A 138 6.38 10.63 -10.16
CA VAL A 138 7.47 11.63 -10.03
C VAL A 138 8.83 10.94 -9.98
N MET A 139 8.96 9.87 -9.18
CA MET A 139 10.19 9.07 -9.07
C MET A 139 10.59 8.45 -10.41
N LEU A 140 9.63 7.92 -11.18
CA LEU A 140 9.88 7.42 -12.52
C LEU A 140 10.36 8.53 -13.44
N GLY A 141 9.68 9.68 -13.44
CA GLY A 141 10.07 10.82 -14.28
C GLY A 141 11.47 11.34 -13.96
N THR A 142 11.78 11.57 -12.69
CA THR A 142 13.12 12.03 -12.28
C THR A 142 14.19 10.96 -12.52
N GLY A 143 13.88 9.68 -12.28
CA GLY A 143 14.78 8.57 -12.56
C GLY A 143 15.11 8.44 -14.06
N LEU A 144 14.13 8.59 -14.94
CA LEU A 144 14.34 8.58 -16.39
C LEU A 144 15.19 9.77 -16.86
N LEU A 145 15.00 10.96 -16.29
CA LEU A 145 15.84 12.14 -16.59
C LEU A 145 17.30 11.95 -16.14
N MET A 146 17.52 11.26 -15.03
CA MET A 146 18.85 10.92 -14.52
C MET A 146 19.51 9.81 -15.36
N TRP A 147 18.74 8.80 -15.78
CA TRP A 147 19.22 7.67 -16.56
C TRP A 147 19.58 8.09 -18.00
N PHE A 148 18.66 8.76 -18.69
CA PHE A 148 18.84 9.19 -20.07
C PHE A 148 19.40 10.61 -20.13
N THR A 149 20.67 10.75 -19.79
CA THR A 149 21.34 12.05 -19.62
C THR A 149 21.34 12.97 -20.84
N HIS A 150 21.15 12.41 -22.03
CA HIS A 150 21.07 13.15 -23.30
C HIS A 150 19.70 13.81 -23.54
N LEU A 151 18.65 13.43 -22.79
CA LEU A 151 17.30 13.97 -22.95
C LEU A 151 17.10 15.33 -22.28
N ALA A 152 18.01 15.77 -21.40
CA ALA A 152 17.80 16.98 -20.60
C ALA A 152 19.10 17.75 -20.28
N PRO A 153 19.05 19.10 -20.26
CA PRO A 153 20.15 19.94 -19.80
C PRO A 153 20.60 19.60 -18.38
N LEU A 154 21.85 19.96 -18.04
CA LEU A 154 22.42 19.69 -16.71
C LEU A 154 21.54 20.21 -15.57
N THR A 155 21.01 21.43 -15.69
CA THR A 155 20.15 22.04 -14.67
C THR A 155 18.93 21.18 -14.33
N TRP A 156 18.28 20.59 -15.35
CA TRP A 156 17.11 19.73 -15.14
C TRP A 156 17.50 18.42 -14.47
N ARG A 157 18.66 17.85 -14.83
CA ARG A 157 19.17 16.62 -14.21
C ARG A 157 19.54 16.84 -12.75
N THR A 158 20.17 17.97 -12.41
CA THR A 158 20.46 18.32 -11.02
C THR A 158 19.19 18.51 -10.20
N SER A 159 18.18 19.20 -10.75
CA SER A 159 16.86 19.31 -10.10
C SER A 159 16.18 17.95 -9.95
N ALA A 160 16.28 17.07 -10.96
CA ALA A 160 15.74 15.72 -10.90
C ALA A 160 16.39 14.90 -9.79
N THR A 161 17.71 14.92 -9.66
CA THR A 161 18.42 14.24 -8.55
C THR A 161 17.95 14.75 -7.20
N PHE A 162 17.89 16.08 -7.00
CA PHE A 162 17.41 16.65 -5.75
C PHE A 162 15.99 16.19 -5.40
N VAL A 163 15.06 16.26 -6.35
CA VAL A 163 13.67 15.82 -6.13
C VAL A 163 13.60 14.31 -5.89
N HIS A 164 14.36 13.52 -6.65
CA HIS A 164 14.38 12.06 -6.52
C HIS A 164 14.87 11.62 -5.15
N ASP A 165 15.96 12.20 -4.64
CA ASP A 165 16.56 11.81 -3.37
C ASP A 165 15.65 12.14 -2.18
N TRP A 166 15.10 13.36 -2.13
CA TRP A 166 14.19 13.77 -1.07
C TRP A 166 12.86 13.01 -1.10
N LEU A 167 12.34 12.74 -2.30
CA LEU A 167 11.14 11.96 -2.45
C LEU A 167 11.40 10.48 -2.10
N ALA A 168 12.55 9.90 -2.45
CA ALA A 168 12.94 8.55 -2.07
C ALA A 168 12.98 8.39 -0.54
N LEU A 169 13.59 9.34 0.16
CA LEU A 169 13.62 9.37 1.63
C LEU A 169 12.19 9.42 2.21
N THR A 170 11.35 10.30 1.68
CA THR A 170 9.96 10.44 2.13
C THR A 170 9.15 9.17 1.86
N VAL A 171 9.33 8.54 0.69
CA VAL A 171 8.72 7.24 0.35
C VAL A 171 9.16 6.17 1.34
N GLY A 172 10.45 6.09 1.68
CA GLY A 172 10.96 5.15 2.68
C GLY A 172 10.26 5.30 4.04
N ILE A 173 10.12 6.53 4.53
CA ILE A 173 9.47 6.83 5.82
C ILE A 173 7.97 6.47 5.78
N VAL A 174 7.25 6.93 4.75
CA VAL A 174 5.80 6.72 4.63
C VAL A 174 5.48 5.24 4.39
N LEU A 175 6.30 4.53 3.61
CA LEU A 175 6.19 3.09 3.41
C LEU A 175 6.45 2.33 4.72
N GLY A 176 7.45 2.74 5.50
CA GLY A 176 7.70 2.19 6.84
C GLY A 176 6.49 2.34 7.76
N GLY A 177 5.86 3.53 7.77
CA GLY A 177 4.61 3.77 8.50
C GLY A 177 3.45 2.89 8.02
N HIS A 178 3.30 2.69 6.72
CA HIS A 178 2.30 1.81 6.14
C HIS A 178 2.48 0.35 6.56
N ILE A 179 3.71 -0.16 6.50
CA ILE A 179 4.05 -1.51 6.95
C ILE A 179 3.79 -1.65 8.46
N GLY A 180 4.18 -0.66 9.27
CA GLY A 180 3.93 -0.64 10.71
C GLY A 180 2.43 -0.72 11.04
N MET A 181 1.59 0.06 10.36
CA MET A 181 0.13 -0.01 10.51
C MET A 181 -0.42 -1.39 10.10
N ALA A 182 0.07 -1.98 9.02
CA ALA A 182 -0.35 -3.32 8.59
C ALA A 182 0.07 -4.40 9.61
N LEU A 183 1.26 -4.31 10.20
CA LEU A 183 1.71 -5.25 11.23
C LEU A 183 0.82 -5.22 12.48
N GLY A 184 0.30 -4.05 12.84
CA GLY A 184 -0.63 -3.83 13.94
C GLY A 184 -2.02 -4.44 13.76
N ASP A 185 -2.41 -4.87 12.55
CA ASP A 185 -3.69 -5.52 12.28
C ASP A 185 -3.50 -6.92 11.65
N PRO A 186 -3.53 -7.99 12.46
CA PRO A 186 -3.37 -9.36 11.97
C PRO A 186 -4.45 -9.80 10.97
N GLU A 187 -5.70 -9.35 11.13
CA GLU A 187 -6.80 -9.76 10.26
C GLU A 187 -6.73 -9.04 8.91
N ALA A 188 -6.31 -7.77 8.88
CA ALA A 188 -5.98 -7.08 7.63
C ALA A 188 -4.87 -7.80 6.85
N ARG A 189 -3.78 -8.21 7.53
CA ARG A 189 -2.70 -9.00 6.90
C ARG A 189 -3.20 -10.35 6.38
N ARG A 190 -4.05 -11.02 7.14
CA ARG A 190 -4.70 -12.26 6.69
C ARG A 190 -5.58 -12.03 5.45
N GLY A 191 -6.31 -10.92 5.40
CA GLY A 191 -7.08 -10.49 4.24
C GLY A 191 -6.21 -10.28 3.00
N LEU A 192 -5.04 -9.66 3.15
CA LEU A 192 -4.09 -9.49 2.06
C LEU A 192 -3.44 -10.82 1.62
N ARG A 193 -3.27 -11.77 2.55
CA ARG A 193 -2.68 -13.08 2.23
C ARG A 193 -3.68 -14.05 1.58
N THR A 194 -4.93 -14.06 2.07
CA THR A 194 -5.94 -15.07 1.72
C THR A 194 -7.10 -14.52 0.89
N GLY A 195 -7.32 -13.20 0.91
CA GLY A 195 -8.40 -12.54 0.18
C GLY A 195 -9.69 -12.41 0.97
N SER A 196 -9.73 -12.97 2.18
CA SER A 196 -10.91 -12.94 3.04
C SER A 196 -10.59 -12.44 4.44
N VAL A 197 -11.54 -11.71 5.01
CA VAL A 197 -11.52 -11.21 6.38
C VAL A 197 -12.75 -11.71 7.12
N SER A 198 -12.71 -11.74 8.46
CA SER A 198 -13.89 -12.03 9.27
C SER A 198 -14.93 -10.92 9.11
N ARG A 199 -16.23 -11.30 9.13
CA ARG A 199 -17.33 -10.33 9.10
C ARG A 199 -17.26 -9.34 10.27
N GLN A 200 -16.93 -9.81 11.48
CA GLN A 200 -16.78 -8.94 12.65
C GLN A 200 -15.72 -7.85 12.43
N TRP A 201 -14.59 -8.18 11.81
CA TRP A 201 -13.56 -7.19 11.48
C TRP A 201 -14.05 -6.23 10.39
N ALA A 202 -14.76 -6.74 9.37
CA ALA A 202 -15.33 -5.89 8.32
C ALA A 202 -16.33 -4.87 8.88
N ASP A 203 -17.23 -5.31 9.75
CA ASP A 203 -18.27 -4.44 10.33
C ASP A 203 -17.66 -3.40 11.30
N ARG A 204 -16.58 -3.75 12.01
CA ARG A 204 -15.89 -2.84 12.95
C ARG A 204 -14.98 -1.84 12.25
N GLU A 205 -14.10 -2.28 11.36
CA GLU A 205 -13.10 -1.42 10.71
C GLU A 205 -13.64 -0.70 9.48
N HIS A 206 -14.69 -1.24 8.87
CA HIS A 206 -15.26 -0.77 7.62
C HIS A 206 -16.80 -0.77 7.66
N PRO A 207 -17.43 -0.05 8.61
CA PRO A 207 -18.88 -0.11 8.86
C PRO A 207 -19.75 0.31 7.67
N LEU A 208 -19.21 1.09 6.72
CA LEU A 208 -19.92 1.51 5.52
C LEU A 208 -19.66 0.59 4.31
N TRP A 209 -18.81 -0.43 4.47
CA TRP A 209 -18.53 -1.38 3.41
C TRP A 209 -19.65 -2.42 3.30
N ARG A 210 -20.29 -2.46 2.12
CA ARG A 210 -21.23 -3.51 1.74
C ARG A 210 -20.52 -4.47 0.77
N PRO A 211 -20.17 -5.70 1.21
CA PRO A 211 -19.36 -6.64 0.42
C PRO A 211 -20.06 -7.21 -0.81
#